data_AF-A0A813GWH9-F1
#
_entry.id   AF-A0A813GWH9-F1
#
_cell.length_a   1.000
_cell.length_b   1.000
_cell.length_c   1.000
_cell.angle_alpha   90.00
_cell.angle_beta   90.00
_cell.angle_gamma   90.00
#
_symmetry.space_group_name_H-M   'P 1'
#
loop_
_entity.id
_entity.type
_entity.pdbx_description
1 polymer ?
#
loop_
_entity_poly.entity_id
_entity_poly.type
_entity_poly.pdbx_seq_one_letter_code
_entity_poly.pdbx_strand_id
1 'polypeptide(L)'
;GLRLWLLLQAAEPPGASPWEHWLDRLPKDLAAGAGCLPLALAEEASLLALHGTSLPSCAEALQRRLRSEWEDLKLFAGSSNPELRALADCPWERYVWAQAVLSTRSFTIPVEGQGPLCCLLPVVDFANHDGKPNARVAHTPRGVELVALRDLESGEEILVSYGDHTADQFVFAFGFLPADAPLTELP
;
A
#
# COMPACT_ATOMS: atom_id res chain seq x y z
N GLY A 1 -2.16 -4.10 -14.27
CA GLY A 1 -2.71 -3.67 -12.97
C GLY A 1 -1.70 -2.81 -12.23
N LEU A 2 -2.14 -2.00 -11.25
CA LEU A 2 -1.31 -0.98 -10.57
C LEU A 2 0.01 -1.51 -9.97
N ARG A 3 0.01 -2.75 -9.47
CA ARG A 3 1.22 -3.41 -8.94
C ARG A 3 2.28 -3.66 -10.01
N LEU A 4 1.86 -4.12 -11.20
CA LEU A 4 2.76 -4.32 -12.34
C LEU A 4 3.31 -2.99 -12.82
N TRP A 5 2.45 -1.95 -12.88
CA TRP A 5 2.90 -0.59 -13.19
C TRP A 5 3.98 -0.13 -12.21
N LEU A 6 3.76 -0.28 -10.90
CA LEU A 6 4.74 0.11 -9.88
C LEU A 6 6.05 -0.66 -10.03
N LEU A 7 5.98 -1.97 -10.27
CA LEU A 7 7.17 -2.81 -10.48
C LEU A 7 7.97 -2.38 -11.71
N LEU A 8 7.30 -2.07 -12.83
CA LEU A 8 7.95 -1.59 -14.05
C LEU A 8 8.62 -0.24 -13.81
N GLN A 9 7.91 0.73 -13.24
CA GLN A 9 8.47 2.06 -12.95
C GLN A 9 9.68 1.99 -12.03
N ALA A 10 9.65 1.06 -11.08
CA ALA A 10 10.73 0.88 -10.12
C ALA A 10 11.85 -0.05 -10.63
N ALA A 11 11.76 -0.58 -11.86
CA ALA A 11 12.80 -1.33 -12.56
C ALA A 11 13.47 -0.51 -13.67
N GLU A 12 12.93 0.67 -14.00
CA GLU A 12 13.54 1.60 -14.95
C GLU A 12 14.94 2.04 -14.48
N PRO A 13 15.87 2.31 -15.41
CA PRO A 13 17.16 2.91 -15.08
C PRO A 13 17.01 4.25 -14.35
N PRO A 14 18.02 4.68 -13.55
CA PRO A 14 18.04 6.01 -12.96
C PRO A 14 17.85 7.11 -14.02
N GLY A 15 16.98 8.08 -13.75
CA GLY A 15 16.61 9.15 -14.67
C GLY A 15 15.58 8.79 -15.75
N ALA A 16 15.16 7.52 -15.87
CA ALA A 16 14.24 7.11 -16.94
C ALA A 16 12.76 7.18 -16.53
N SER A 17 12.43 6.92 -15.26
CA SER A 17 11.05 7.01 -14.77
C SER A 17 10.69 8.46 -14.41
N PRO A 18 9.57 9.02 -14.91
CA PRO A 18 9.11 10.34 -14.47
C PRO A 18 8.66 10.35 -12.99
N TRP A 19 8.54 9.18 -12.36
CA TRP A 19 8.17 9.01 -10.96
C TRP A 19 9.37 8.72 -10.04
N GLU A 20 10.61 8.76 -10.54
CA GLU A 20 11.83 8.44 -9.77
C GLU A 20 11.88 9.16 -8.42
N HIS A 21 11.63 10.47 -8.40
CA HIS A 21 11.67 11.26 -7.16
C HIS A 21 10.64 10.81 -6.11
N TRP A 22 9.47 10.34 -6.52
CA TRP A 22 8.47 9.79 -5.59
C TRP A 22 8.86 8.37 -5.18
N LEU A 23 9.28 7.52 -6.13
CA LEU A 23 9.74 6.15 -5.86
C LEU A 23 10.90 6.14 -4.86
N ASP A 24 11.82 7.09 -4.95
CA ASP A 24 12.95 7.25 -4.03
C ASP A 24 12.57 7.64 -2.61
N ARG A 25 11.33 8.10 -2.41
CA ARG A 25 10.79 8.46 -1.08
C ARG A 25 9.90 7.37 -0.51
N LEU A 26 9.53 6.37 -1.30
CA LEU A 26 8.84 5.20 -0.79
C LEU A 26 9.71 4.45 0.23
N PRO A 27 9.09 3.75 1.20
CA PRO A 27 9.82 2.88 2.12
C PRO A 27 10.73 1.91 1.35
N LYS A 28 12.05 2.05 1.54
CA LYS A 28 13.09 1.30 0.81
C LYS A 28 13.49 0.02 1.52
N ASP A 29 13.44 0.05 2.84
CA ASP A 29 13.86 -1.08 3.63
C ASP A 29 12.78 -2.16 3.50
N LEU A 30 13.18 -3.32 3.01
CA LEU A 30 12.36 -4.51 3.05
C LEU A 30 11.96 -4.86 4.49
N ALA A 31 12.58 -4.26 5.52
CA ALA A 31 12.22 -4.25 6.94
C ALA A 31 11.50 -2.97 7.45
N ALA A 32 11.56 -1.81 6.77
CA ALA A 32 10.57 -0.75 7.01
C ALA A 32 9.20 -1.15 6.43
N GLY A 33 9.24 -2.03 5.43
CA GLY A 33 8.28 -3.08 5.19
C GLY A 33 8.31 -4.10 6.32
N ALA A 34 9.15 -5.12 6.37
CA ALA A 34 8.99 -6.37 7.15
C ALA A 34 8.83 -6.25 8.68
N GLY A 35 9.18 -5.14 9.31
CA GLY A 35 8.82 -4.81 10.70
C GLY A 35 7.47 -4.08 10.85
N CYS A 36 6.93 -3.53 9.76
CA CYS A 36 5.67 -2.79 9.65
C CYS A 36 4.88 -3.20 8.40
N LEU A 37 5.06 -4.44 7.90
CA LEU A 37 4.33 -4.90 6.74
C LEU A 37 2.89 -4.98 7.23
N PRO A 38 1.92 -4.71 6.35
CA PRO A 38 0.57 -5.22 6.55
C PRO A 38 0.73 -6.67 7.05
N LEU A 39 0.17 -7.02 8.21
CA LEU A 39 0.42 -8.30 8.89
C LEU A 39 0.31 -9.51 7.95
N ALA A 40 -0.51 -9.37 6.91
CA ALA A 40 -0.48 -10.12 5.67
C ALA A 40 0.88 -10.66 5.20
N LEU A 41 1.99 -10.00 5.51
CA LEU A 41 3.33 -10.29 4.99
C LEU A 41 4.39 -10.39 6.11
N ALA A 42 3.97 -10.41 7.38
CA ALA A 42 4.86 -10.53 8.54
C ALA A 42 5.48 -11.94 8.67
N GLU A 43 6.61 -12.03 9.37
CA GLU A 43 7.24 -13.31 9.74
C GLU A 43 6.36 -14.11 10.71
N GLU A 44 6.47 -15.44 10.66
CA GLU A 44 5.66 -16.37 11.46
C GLU A 44 5.72 -16.09 12.97
N ALA A 45 6.87 -15.64 13.48
CA ALA A 45 7.04 -15.26 14.88
C ALA A 45 6.15 -14.08 15.30
N SER A 46 5.89 -13.12 14.40
CA SER A 46 5.00 -11.97 14.66
C SER A 46 3.52 -12.39 14.66
N LEU A 47 3.17 -13.46 13.95
CA LEU A 47 1.80 -13.99 13.91
C LEU A 47 1.43 -14.75 15.20
N LEU A 48 2.42 -15.24 15.97
CA LEU A 48 2.17 -15.89 17.27
C LEU A 48 1.45 -14.97 18.25
N ALA A 49 1.78 -13.67 18.25
CA ALA A 49 1.14 -12.68 19.12
C ALA A 49 -0.36 -12.49 18.80
N LEU A 50 -0.80 -12.93 17.62
CA LEU A 50 -2.17 -12.81 17.13
C LEU A 50 -2.87 -14.17 17.03
N HIS A 51 -2.27 -15.20 17.62
CA HIS A 51 -2.87 -16.51 17.74
C HIS A 51 -4.21 -16.42 18.48
N GLY A 52 -5.25 -17.02 17.92
CA GLY A 52 -6.63 -16.92 18.42
C GLY A 52 -7.48 -15.87 17.70
N THR A 53 -6.89 -15.06 16.82
CA THR A 53 -7.64 -14.23 15.86
C THR A 53 -7.71 -14.93 14.48
N SER A 54 -8.50 -14.40 13.55
CA SER A 54 -8.51 -14.86 12.15
C SER A 54 -7.27 -14.42 11.36
N LEU A 55 -6.53 -13.43 11.87
CA LEU A 55 -5.48 -12.72 11.16
C LEU A 55 -4.35 -13.63 10.62
N PRO A 56 -3.82 -14.62 11.38
CA PRO A 56 -2.79 -15.52 10.86
C PRO A 56 -3.23 -16.28 9.62
N SER A 57 -4.43 -16.88 9.66
CA SER A 57 -4.96 -17.64 8.52
C SER A 57 -5.24 -16.77 7.30
N CYS A 58 -5.70 -15.53 7.51
CA CYS A 58 -5.87 -14.54 6.45
C CYS A 58 -4.52 -14.14 5.83
N ALA A 59 -3.47 -13.99 6.65
CA ALA A 59 -2.14 -13.66 6.18
C ALA A 59 -1.56 -14.80 5.33
N GLU A 60 -1.64 -16.04 5.80
CA GLU A 60 -1.22 -17.23 5.03
C GLU A 60 -1.95 -17.35 3.69
N ALA A 61 -3.27 -17.12 3.67
CA ALA A 61 -4.05 -17.15 2.45
C ALA A 61 -3.59 -16.08 1.44
N LEU A 62 -3.32 -14.86 1.92
CA LEU A 62 -2.81 -13.77 1.09
C LEU A 62 -1.40 -14.08 0.57
N GLN A 63 -0.48 -14.58 1.40
CA GLN A 63 0.86 -14.96 0.96
C GLN A 63 0.84 -16.06 -0.10
N ARG A 64 0.00 -17.10 0.06
CA ARG A 64 -0.19 -18.14 -0.95
C ARG A 64 -0.68 -17.57 -2.27
N ARG A 65 -1.67 -16.67 -2.25
CA ARG A 65 -2.16 -15.99 -3.45
C ARG A 65 -1.05 -15.18 -4.12
N LEU A 66 -0.33 -14.36 -3.36
CA LEU A 66 0.75 -13.52 -3.88
C LEU A 66 1.89 -14.34 -4.47
N ARG A 67 2.24 -15.47 -3.84
CA ARG A 67 3.25 -16.41 -4.34
C ARG A 67 2.85 -16.95 -5.72
N SER A 68 1.62 -17.44 -5.86
CA SER A 68 1.08 -17.93 -7.14
C SER A 68 1.13 -16.85 -8.22
N GLU A 69 0.63 -15.64 -7.92
CA GLU A 69 0.62 -14.54 -8.89
C GLU A 69 2.04 -14.11 -9.31
N TRP A 70 3.01 -14.18 -8.41
CA TRP A 70 4.42 -13.89 -8.72
C TRP A 70 5.05 -14.97 -9.61
N GLU A 71 4.75 -16.25 -9.39
CA GLU A 71 5.21 -17.34 -10.25
C GLU A 71 4.66 -17.20 -11.67
N ASP A 72 3.36 -16.89 -11.79
CA ASP A 72 2.70 -16.61 -13.07
C ASP A 72 3.32 -15.40 -13.77
N LEU A 73 3.61 -14.32 -13.04
CA LEU A 73 4.29 -13.14 -13.59
C LEU A 73 5.64 -13.51 -14.21
N LYS A 74 6.48 -14.27 -13.49
CA LYS A 74 7.80 -14.66 -14.01
C LYS A 74 7.68 -15.53 -15.26
N LEU A 75 6.75 -16.49 -15.26
CA LEU A 75 6.51 -17.34 -16.42
C LEU A 75 6.06 -16.49 -17.63
N PHE A 76 5.12 -15.58 -17.44
CA PHE A 76 4.61 -14.72 -18.51
C PHE A 76 5.64 -13.71 -19.02
N ALA A 77 6.39 -13.08 -18.11
CA ALA A 77 7.48 -12.16 -18.44
C ALA A 77 8.63 -12.86 -19.20
N GLY A 78 8.97 -14.09 -18.83
CA GLY A 78 10.03 -14.87 -19.48
C GLY A 78 9.64 -15.46 -20.84
N SER A 79 8.34 -15.62 -21.12
CA SER A 79 7.85 -16.45 -22.24
C SER A 79 7.52 -15.72 -23.53
N SER A 80 7.56 -14.37 -23.60
CA SER A 80 7.68 -13.52 -24.83
C SER A 80 7.01 -12.14 -24.74
N ASN A 81 6.78 -11.55 -23.57
CA ASN A 81 6.26 -10.16 -23.50
C ASN A 81 7.42 -9.15 -23.33
N PRO A 82 7.77 -8.35 -24.37
CA PRO A 82 8.88 -7.40 -24.28
C PRO A 82 8.68 -6.34 -23.21
N GLU A 83 7.43 -5.91 -22.96
CA GLU A 83 7.11 -4.88 -21.97
C GLU A 83 7.34 -5.34 -20.53
N LEU A 84 7.22 -6.66 -20.29
CA LEU A 84 7.38 -7.25 -18.96
C LEU A 84 8.74 -7.91 -18.76
N ARG A 85 9.62 -7.87 -19.76
CA ARG A 85 10.92 -8.55 -19.71
C ARG A 85 11.77 -8.12 -18.51
N ALA A 86 11.68 -6.84 -18.11
CA ALA A 86 12.34 -6.30 -16.92
C ALA A 86 11.90 -7.00 -15.62
N LEU A 87 10.73 -7.66 -15.61
CA LEU A 87 10.18 -8.35 -14.46
C LEU A 87 10.41 -9.87 -14.47
N ALA A 88 11.06 -10.43 -15.50
CA ALA A 88 11.30 -11.87 -15.60
C ALA A 88 12.09 -12.42 -14.39
N ASP A 89 13.05 -11.62 -13.91
CA ASP A 89 13.89 -11.91 -12.75
C ASP A 89 13.46 -11.12 -11.49
N CYS A 90 12.21 -10.65 -11.43
CA CYS A 90 11.70 -9.88 -10.29
C CYS A 90 11.80 -10.73 -9.00
N PRO A 91 12.58 -10.30 -7.99
CA PRO A 91 12.70 -11.05 -6.74
C PRO A 91 11.40 -11.01 -5.95
N TRP A 92 11.18 -12.02 -5.11
CA TRP A 92 9.96 -12.15 -4.31
C TRP A 92 9.71 -10.92 -3.45
N GLU A 93 10.78 -10.44 -2.82
CA GLU A 93 10.79 -9.34 -1.88
C GLU A 93 10.33 -8.05 -2.56
N ARG A 94 10.69 -7.87 -3.85
CA ARG A 94 10.25 -6.73 -4.65
C ARG A 94 8.76 -6.80 -4.99
N TYR A 95 8.25 -8.00 -5.27
CA TYR A 95 6.83 -8.22 -5.49
C TYR A 95 5.99 -7.95 -4.23
N VAL A 96 6.48 -8.44 -3.09
CA VAL A 96 5.89 -8.18 -1.76
C VAL A 96 5.93 -6.70 -1.41
N TRP A 97 7.06 -6.02 -1.65
CA TRP A 97 7.20 -4.57 -1.48
C TRP A 97 6.13 -3.82 -2.30
N ALA A 98 5.95 -4.17 -3.57
CA ALA A 98 4.94 -3.51 -4.39
C ALA A 98 3.53 -3.74 -3.85
N GLN A 99 3.21 -4.95 -3.36
CA GLN A 99 1.95 -5.21 -2.68
C GLN A 99 1.79 -4.37 -1.41
N ALA A 100 2.83 -4.25 -0.59
CA ALA A 100 2.80 -3.45 0.64
C ALA A 100 2.56 -1.97 0.34
N VAL A 101 3.23 -1.41 -0.67
CA VAL A 101 2.98 -0.03 -1.14
C VAL A 101 1.51 0.12 -1.54
N LEU A 102 0.97 -0.79 -2.34
CA LEU A 102 -0.44 -0.70 -2.74
C LEU A 102 -1.40 -0.79 -1.56
N SER A 103 -1.17 -1.72 -0.63
CA SER A 103 -2.03 -1.90 0.55
C SER A 103 -2.02 -0.67 1.47
N THR A 104 -0.86 -0.03 1.63
CA THR A 104 -0.67 1.05 2.61
C THR A 104 -0.88 2.46 2.05
N ARG A 105 -0.78 2.65 0.72
CA ARG A 105 -0.68 3.97 0.09
C ARG A 105 -1.63 4.20 -1.08
N SER A 106 -2.40 3.19 -1.49
CA SER A 106 -3.36 3.38 -2.57
C SER A 106 -4.62 4.07 -2.08
N PHE A 107 -5.23 4.85 -2.98
CA PHE A 107 -6.50 5.51 -2.79
C PHE A 107 -7.50 5.00 -3.82
N THR A 108 -8.77 5.00 -3.45
CA THR A 108 -9.87 4.81 -4.40
C THR A 108 -10.41 6.17 -4.80
N ILE A 109 -10.21 6.54 -6.07
CA ILE A 109 -10.57 7.85 -6.61
C ILE A 109 -11.70 7.68 -7.63
N PRO A 110 -12.83 8.42 -7.51
CA PRO A 110 -13.85 8.43 -8.54
C PRO A 110 -13.30 9.15 -9.78
N VAL A 111 -13.32 8.46 -10.92
CA VAL A 111 -12.95 9.02 -12.22
C VAL A 111 -14.18 9.09 -13.10
N GLU A 112 -14.45 10.28 -13.64
CA GLU A 112 -15.61 10.53 -14.49
C GLU A 112 -15.61 9.58 -15.70
N GLY A 113 -16.73 8.88 -15.90
CA GLY A 113 -16.89 7.91 -16.98
C GLY A 113 -16.20 6.55 -16.80
N GLN A 114 -15.40 6.35 -15.74
CA GLN A 114 -14.70 5.08 -15.47
C GLN A 114 -15.05 4.45 -14.12
N GLY A 115 -15.74 5.19 -13.24
CA GLY A 115 -16.05 4.75 -11.89
C GLY A 115 -14.85 4.87 -10.94
N PRO A 116 -14.90 4.23 -9.76
CA PRO A 116 -13.80 4.28 -8.81
C PRO A 116 -12.57 3.50 -9.32
N LEU A 117 -11.41 4.16 -9.32
CA LEU A 117 -10.12 3.55 -9.67
C LEU A 117 -9.18 3.53 -8.47
N CYS A 118 -8.43 2.44 -8.33
CA CYS A 118 -7.32 2.34 -7.39
C CYS A 118 -6.09 3.06 -7.97
N CYS A 119 -5.56 4.05 -7.23
CA CYS A 119 -4.45 4.90 -7.68
C CYS A 119 -3.43 5.10 -6.56
N LEU A 120 -2.19 5.43 -6.94
CA LEU A 120 -1.17 5.94 -6.03
C LEU A 120 -1.10 7.46 -6.24
N LEU A 121 -1.12 8.23 -5.17
CA LEU A 121 -1.17 9.69 -5.20
C LEU A 121 0.09 10.26 -4.57
N PRO A 122 1.15 10.51 -5.35
CA PRO A 122 2.39 11.09 -4.85
C PRO A 122 2.12 12.34 -4.00
N VAL A 123 2.90 12.50 -2.91
CA VAL A 123 2.76 13.55 -1.90
C VAL A 123 1.58 13.34 -0.95
N VAL A 124 0.39 13.05 -1.48
CA VAL A 124 -0.81 12.78 -0.67
C VAL A 124 -0.65 11.50 0.15
N ASP A 125 0.01 10.49 -0.41
CA ASP A 125 0.29 9.20 0.23
C ASP A 125 1.33 9.25 1.36
N PHE A 126 1.86 10.43 1.69
CA PHE A 126 2.69 10.65 2.88
C PHE A 126 1.91 11.15 4.10
N ALA A 127 0.67 11.61 3.93
CA ALA A 127 -0.15 12.04 5.06
C ALA A 127 -0.59 10.82 5.88
N ASN A 128 -0.33 10.85 7.19
CA ASN A 128 -0.69 9.76 8.09
C ASN A 128 -2.18 9.76 8.44
N HIS A 129 -2.63 8.67 9.06
CA HIS A 129 -4.00 8.50 9.51
C HIS A 129 -4.26 9.13 10.88
N ASP A 130 -5.44 9.74 11.04
CA ASP A 130 -6.08 10.00 12.35
C ASP A 130 -7.60 9.82 12.21
N GLY A 131 -8.31 9.32 13.24
CA GLY A 131 -9.77 9.23 13.22
C GLY A 131 -10.48 10.57 13.45
N LYS A 132 -9.73 11.62 13.80
CA LYS A 132 -10.12 13.04 13.80
C LYS A 132 -9.19 13.83 12.86
N PRO A 133 -9.23 13.56 11.56
CA PRO A 133 -8.29 14.14 10.62
C PRO A 133 -8.43 15.66 10.56
N ASN A 134 -7.31 16.35 10.29
CA ASN A 134 -7.27 17.80 10.10
C ASN A 134 -7.18 18.20 8.62
N ALA A 135 -7.07 17.24 7.71
CA ALA A 135 -7.17 17.40 6.26
C ALA A 135 -7.97 16.27 5.60
N ARG A 136 -8.44 16.52 4.37
CA ARG A 136 -9.11 15.52 3.53
C ARG A 136 -8.59 15.54 2.10
N VAL A 137 -8.68 14.40 1.43
CA VAL A 137 -8.44 14.31 -0.02
C VAL A 137 -9.73 14.70 -0.74
N ALA A 138 -9.67 15.71 -1.59
CA ALA A 138 -10.76 16.17 -2.44
C ALA A 138 -10.50 15.79 -3.90
N HIS A 139 -11.55 15.44 -4.63
CA HIS A 139 -11.47 15.18 -6.06
C HIS A 139 -11.89 16.43 -6.83
N THR A 140 -11.17 16.71 -7.90
CA THR A 140 -11.48 17.79 -8.83
C THR A 140 -11.47 17.24 -10.26
N PRO A 141 -12.05 17.96 -11.24
CA PRO A 141 -11.96 17.57 -12.64
C PRO A 141 -10.52 17.47 -13.18
N ARG A 142 -9.53 18.05 -12.48
CA ARG A 142 -8.12 18.08 -12.89
C ARG A 142 -7.20 17.20 -12.04
N GLY A 143 -7.73 16.49 -11.04
CA GLY A 143 -6.92 15.63 -10.17
C GLY A 143 -7.42 15.60 -8.72
N VAL A 144 -6.49 15.61 -7.78
CA VAL A 144 -6.76 15.54 -6.34
C VAL A 144 -6.16 16.73 -5.61
N GLU A 145 -6.80 17.14 -4.53
CA GLU A 145 -6.33 18.21 -3.64
C GLU A 145 -6.29 17.68 -2.19
N LEU A 146 -5.25 18.05 -1.44
CA LEU A 146 -5.20 17.84 0.00
C LEU A 146 -5.68 19.13 0.68
N VAL A 147 -6.87 19.09 1.28
CA VAL A 147 -7.59 20.26 1.77
C VAL A 147 -7.65 20.23 3.29
N ALA A 148 -7.10 21.25 3.95
CA ALA A 148 -7.23 21.42 5.39
C ALA A 148 -8.70 21.64 5.78
N LEU A 149 -9.11 21.04 6.90
CA LEU A 149 -10.48 21.14 7.44
C LEU A 149 -10.64 22.32 8.42
N ARG A 150 -9.51 22.88 8.85
CA ARG A 150 -9.38 24.06 9.71
C ARG A 150 -8.02 24.70 9.48
N ASP A 151 -7.80 25.84 10.10
CA ASP A 151 -6.45 26.43 10.17
C ASP A 151 -5.51 25.48 10.93
N LEU A 152 -4.29 25.32 10.39
CA LEU A 152 -3.22 24.48 10.93
C LEU A 152 -2.08 25.35 11.42
N GLU A 153 -1.49 24.98 12.56
CA GLU A 153 -0.33 25.69 13.09
C GLU A 153 0.97 25.27 12.40
N SER A 154 1.99 26.13 12.45
CA SER A 154 3.30 25.78 11.91
C SER A 154 3.92 24.64 12.73
N GLY A 155 4.32 23.56 12.04
CA GLY A 155 4.84 22.36 12.67
C GLY A 155 3.75 21.34 13.07
N GLU A 156 2.48 21.67 12.88
CA GLU A 156 1.39 20.70 13.04
C GLU A 156 1.42 19.67 11.89
N GLU A 157 1.30 18.39 12.23
CA GLU A 157 1.23 17.31 11.24
C GLU A 157 -0.09 17.35 10.46
N ILE A 158 -0.02 17.11 9.14
CA ILE A 158 -1.20 16.98 8.29
C ILE A 158 -1.66 15.52 8.31
N LEU A 159 -2.86 15.30 8.82
CA LEU A 159 -3.45 13.99 9.07
C LEU A 159 -4.75 13.84 8.27
N VAL A 160 -4.91 12.70 7.60
CA VAL A 160 -6.08 12.33 6.80
C VAL A 160 -6.80 11.12 7.40
N SER A 161 -8.02 10.84 6.96
CA SER A 161 -8.65 9.55 7.27
C SER A 161 -8.28 8.53 6.19
N TYR A 162 -7.86 7.33 6.61
CA TYR A 162 -7.67 6.18 5.71
C TYR A 162 -8.98 5.42 5.48
N GLY A 163 -10.08 5.87 6.09
CA GLY A 163 -11.39 5.23 6.08
C GLY A 163 -11.75 4.58 7.41
N ASP A 164 -12.98 4.08 7.48
CA ASP A 164 -13.51 3.40 8.65
C ASP A 164 -13.06 1.93 8.63
N HIS A 165 -11.97 1.62 9.34
CA HIS A 165 -11.42 0.26 9.45
C HIS A 165 -11.40 -0.21 10.90
N THR A 166 -11.57 -1.52 11.11
CA THR A 166 -11.38 -2.14 12.43
C THR A 166 -9.91 -2.21 12.82
N ALA A 167 -9.63 -2.41 14.11
CA ALA A 167 -8.28 -2.69 14.61
C ALA A 167 -7.56 -3.79 13.80
N ASP A 168 -8.28 -4.88 13.53
CA ASP A 168 -7.79 -6.01 12.73
C ASP A 168 -7.42 -5.59 11.31
N GLN A 169 -8.27 -4.77 10.67
CA GLN A 169 -8.02 -4.27 9.31
C GLN A 169 -6.84 -3.30 9.26
N PHE A 170 -6.69 -2.42 10.26
CA PHE A 170 -5.55 -1.52 10.36
C PHE A 170 -4.22 -2.28 10.46
N VAL A 171 -4.15 -3.25 11.37
CA VAL A 171 -2.96 -4.10 11.51
C VAL A 171 -2.74 -4.94 10.24
N PHE A 172 -3.81 -5.50 9.67
CA PHE A 172 -3.72 -6.39 8.52
C PHE A 172 -3.32 -5.69 7.22
N ALA A 173 -3.88 -4.52 6.93
CA ALA A 173 -3.73 -3.83 5.65
C ALA A 173 -2.72 -2.67 5.68
N PHE A 174 -2.53 -2.04 6.85
CA PHE A 174 -1.69 -0.85 6.98
C PHE A 174 -0.45 -1.04 7.87
N GLY A 175 -0.42 -2.10 8.70
CA GLY A 175 0.75 -2.43 9.52
C GLY A 175 0.90 -1.59 10.79
N PHE A 176 -0.16 -0.89 11.21
CA PHE A 176 -0.20 -0.14 12.48
C PHE A 176 -1.57 -0.26 13.13
N LEU A 177 -1.68 0.08 14.42
CA LEU A 177 -2.95 0.13 15.15
C LEU A 177 -3.18 1.55 15.68
N PRO A 178 -4.13 2.31 15.12
CA PRO A 178 -4.52 3.60 15.67
C PRO A 178 -5.04 3.47 17.10
N ALA A 179 -4.76 4.47 17.95
CA ALA A 179 -5.23 4.47 19.35
C ALA A 179 -6.76 4.54 19.47
N ASP A 180 -7.42 5.08 18.45
CA ASP A 180 -8.87 5.24 18.33
C ASP A 180 -9.52 4.18 17.43
N ALA A 181 -8.76 3.15 17.00
CA ALA A 181 -9.30 2.09 16.17
C ALA A 181 -10.44 1.35 16.89
N PRO A 182 -11.59 1.14 16.24
CA PRO A 182 -12.68 0.38 16.83
C PRO A 182 -12.24 -1.08 17.02
N LEU A 183 -12.34 -1.55 18.26
CA LEU A 183 -12.12 -2.94 18.60
C LEU A 183 -13.33 -3.74 18.12
N THR A 184 -13.07 -4.82 17.38
CA THR A 184 -14.11 -5.80 17.06
C THR A 184 -14.62 -6.40 18.37
N GLU A 185 -15.92 -6.31 18.66
CA GLU A 185 -16.50 -7.05 19.77
C GLU A 185 -16.35 -8.55 19.49
N LEU A 186 -15.71 -9.29 20.39
CA LEU A 186 -15.65 -10.74 20.29
C LEU A 186 -17.05 -11.30 20.59
N PRO A 187 -17.55 -12.26 19.79
CA PRO A 187 -18.81 -12.94 20.06
C PRO A 187 -18.80 -13.74 21.37
#